data_AF-A0A924EHX5-F1
#
_entry.id   AF-A0A924EHX5-F1
#
_cell.length_a   1.000
_cell.length_b   1.000
_cell.length_c   1.000
_cell.angle_alpha   90.00
_cell.angle_beta   90.00
_cell.angle_gamma   90.00
#
_symmetry.space_group_name_H-M   'P 1'
#
loop_
_entity.id
_entity.type
_entity.pdbx_description
1 polymer ?
#
loop_
_entity_poly.entity_id
_entity_poly.type
_entity_poly.pdbx_seq_one_letter_code
_entity_poly.pdbx_strand_id
1 'polypeptide(L)' 'MKKTNTIYWIITGIFAAFMFFTAIPDIINHPEATKFMSHLGYPPYFTPFIGVAKALGCIAILIPGFPRLNPNSAQVR' A
#
# COMPACT_ATOMS: atom_id res chain seq x y z
N MET A 1 -1.30 28.37 -1.19
CA MET A 1 -1.96 27.08 -0.84
C MET A 1 -1.63 25.92 -1.79
N LYS A 2 -0.53 25.94 -2.57
CA LYS A 2 -0.19 24.86 -3.54
C LYS A 2 0.99 23.96 -3.11
N LYS A 3 1.89 24.46 -2.25
CA LYS A 3 3.11 23.76 -1.79
C LYS A 3 2.81 22.46 -1.02
N THR A 4 1.75 22.44 -0.21
CA THR A 4 1.38 21.26 0.59
C THR A 4 0.99 20.08 -0.29
N ASN A 5 0.36 20.33 -1.44
CA ASN A 5 -0.01 19.27 -2.38
C ASN A 5 1.25 18.67 -3.03
N THR A 6 2.22 19.49 -3.44
CA THR A 6 3.46 18.99 -4.05
C THR A 6 4.28 18.13 -3.09
N ILE A 7 4.47 18.60 -1.84
CA ILE A 7 5.20 17.83 -0.82
C ILE A 7 4.46 16.53 -0.49
N TYR A 8 3.13 16.59 -0.38
CA TYR A 8 2.30 15.41 -0.19
C TYR A 8 2.53 14.38 -1.32
N TRP A 9 2.43 14.78 -2.59
CA TRP A 9 2.63 13.88 -3.71
C TRP A 9 4.07 13.34 -3.81
N ILE A 10 5.08 14.13 -3.43
CA ILE A 10 6.47 13.65 -3.38
C ILE A 10 6.63 12.57 -2.31
N ILE A 11 6.16 12.82 -1.09
CA ILE A 11 6.26 11.84 0.02
C ILE A 11 5.44 10.60 -0.32
N THR A 12 4.23 10.76 -0.84
CA THR A 12 3.35 9.66 -1.26
C THR A 12 3.99 8.83 -2.38
N GLY A 13 4.61 9.46 -3.37
CA GLY A 13 5.31 8.77 -4.45
C GLY A 13 6.52 7.98 -3.97
N ILE A 14 7.35 8.56 -3.10
CA ILE A 14 8.50 7.88 -2.49
C ILE A 14 8.04 6.69 -1.63
N PHE A 15 7.02 6.89 -0.80
CA PHE A 15 6.46 5.84 0.04
C PHE A 15 5.89 4.68 -0.79
N ALA A 16 5.14 4.98 -1.86
CA ALA A 16 4.62 3.99 -2.78
C ALA A 16 5.75 3.23 -3.50
N ALA A 17 6.83 3.91 -3.89
CA ALA A 17 8.00 3.28 -4.50
C ALA A 17 8.69 2.29 -3.54
N PHE A 18 8.87 2.67 -2.27
CA PHE A 18 9.41 1.77 -1.26
C PHE A 18 8.51 0.56 -1.02
N MET A 19 7.20 0.77 -0.89
CA MET A 19 6.25 -0.36 -0.74
C MET A 19 6.33 -1.29 -1.94
N PHE A 20 6.37 -0.76 -3.17
CA PHE A 20 6.44 -1.55 -4.40
C PHE A 20 7.74 -2.37 -4.49
N PHE A 21 8.88 -1.76 -4.14
CA PHE A 21 10.18 -2.43 -4.13
C PHE A 21 10.19 -3.64 -3.18
N THR A 22 9.57 -3.51 -2.00
CA THR A 22 9.43 -4.64 -1.06
C THR A 22 8.34 -5.65 -1.45
N ALA A 23 7.33 -5.25 -2.23
CA ALA A 23 6.24 -6.12 -2.63
C ALA A 23 6.67 -7.17 -3.67
N ILE A 24 7.61 -6.84 -4.57
CA ILE A 24 8.10 -7.77 -5.60
C ILE A 24 8.69 -9.06 -4.99
N PRO A 25 9.69 -9.01 -4.09
CA PRO A 25 10.26 -10.21 -3.48
C PRO A 25 9.24 -10.98 -2.64
N ASP A 26 8.27 -10.29 -2.04
CA ASP A 26 7.18 -10.91 -1.28
C ASP A 26 6.26 -11.72 -2.21
N ILE A 27 5.85 -11.16 -3.35
CA ILE A 27 4.94 -11.82 -4.32
C ILE A 27 5.59 -13.06 -4.95
N ILE A 28 6.88 -12.97 -5.31
CA ILE A 28 7.61 -14.09 -5.92
C ILE A 28 8.06 -15.16 -4.91
N ASN A 29 7.66 -15.04 -3.63
CA ASN A 29 8.07 -15.93 -2.56
C ASN A 29 9.59 -16.05 -2.43
N HIS A 30 10.31 -14.92 -2.48
CA HIS A 30 11.76 -14.96 -2.36
C HIS A 30 12.18 -15.66 -1.06
N PRO A 31 13.18 -16.57 -1.08
CA PRO A 31 13.58 -17.36 0.10
C PRO A 31 13.91 -16.52 1.33
N GLU A 32 14.45 -15.31 1.13
CA GLU A 32 14.72 -14.40 2.24
C GLU A 32 13.44 -13.82 2.87
N ALA A 33 12.46 -13.44 2.06
CA ALA A 33 11.20 -12.87 2.54
C ALA A 33 10.35 -13.93 3.28
N THR A 34 10.34 -15.16 2.75
CA THR A 34 9.67 -16.29 3.40
C THR A 34 10.39 -16.72 4.68
N LYS A 35 11.73 -16.71 4.71
CA LYS A 35 12.52 -17.00 5.91
C LYS A 35 12.32 -15.94 7.00
N PHE A 36 12.24 -14.67 6.63
CA PHE A 36 11.93 -13.58 7.56
C PHE A 36 10.54 -13.75 8.18
N MET A 37 9.51 -13.99 7.37
CA MET A 37 8.16 -14.26 7.86
C MET A 37 8.07 -15.54 8.71
N SER A 38 8.80 -16.60 8.31
CA SER A 38 8.87 -17.84 9.10
C SER A 38 9.56 -17.62 10.45
N HIS A 39 10.55 -16.74 10.53
CA HIS A 39 11.19 -16.38 11.80
C HIS A 39 10.22 -15.63 12.73
N LEU A 40 9.26 -14.90 12.17
CA LEU A 40 8.16 -14.28 12.92
C LEU A 40 7.05 -15.28 13.30
N GLY A 41 7.16 -16.55 12.90
CA GLY A 41 6.14 -17.57 13.14
C GLY A 41 4.98 -17.56 12.15
N TYR A 42 5.09 -16.81 11.05
CA TYR A 42 4.07 -16.81 9.99
C TYR A 42 4.30 -17.93 8.99
N PRO A 43 3.21 -18.53 8.47
CA PRO A 43 3.30 -19.57 7.46
C PRO A 43 3.73 -19.00 6.09
N PRO A 44 4.33 -19.81 5.21
CA PRO A 44 4.94 -19.35 3.96
C PRO A 44 3.95 -18.73 2.96
N TYR A 45 2.67 -19.08 3.03
CA TYR A 45 1.64 -18.46 2.19
C TYR A 45 1.31 -17.02 2.58
N PHE A 46 1.74 -16.56 3.76
CA PHE A 46 1.50 -15.20 4.25
C PHE A 46 2.35 -14.16 3.52
N THR A 47 3.59 -14.51 3.17
CA THR A 47 4.52 -13.64 2.42
C THR A 47 3.92 -13.12 1.09
N PRO A 48 3.43 -13.98 0.17
CA PRO A 48 2.87 -13.52 -1.10
C PRO A 48 1.52 -12.83 -0.91
N PHE A 49 0.74 -13.21 0.11
CA PHE A 49 -0.50 -12.52 0.47
C PHE A 49 -0.24 -11.05 0.84
N ILE A 50 0.74 -10.80 1.71
CA ILE A 50 1.17 -9.44 2.08
C ILE A 50 1.75 -8.70 0.86
N GLY A 51 2.51 -9.39 0.01
CA GLY A 51 3.02 -8.81 -1.23
C GLY A 51 1.91 -8.27 -2.15
N VAL A 52 0.87 -9.06 -2.38
CA VAL A 52 -0.30 -8.61 -3.16
C VAL A 52 -1.05 -7.47 -2.45
N ALA A 53 -1.24 -7.56 -1.13
CA ALA A 53 -1.88 -6.49 -0.36
C ALA A 53 -1.12 -5.17 -0.45
N LYS A 54 0.22 -5.20 -0.42
CA LYS A 54 1.09 -4.02 -0.61
C LYS A 54 0.90 -3.42 -2.01
N ALA A 55 0.85 -4.26 -3.05
CA ALA A 55 0.63 -3.79 -4.42
C ALA A 55 -0.74 -3.10 -4.57
N LEU A 56 -1.81 -3.68 -4.01
CA LEU A 56 -3.14 -3.07 -3.95
C LEU A 56 -3.12 -1.76 -3.16
N GLY A 57 -2.39 -1.71 -2.05
CA GLY A 57 -2.17 -0.51 -1.25
C GLY A 57 -1.49 0.61 -2.04
N CYS A 58 -0.45 0.30 -2.82
CA CYS A 58 0.20 1.27 -3.71
C CYS A 58 -0.78 1.85 -4.73
N ILE A 59 -1.60 0.99 -5.35
CA ILE A 59 -2.63 1.42 -6.31
C ILE A 59 -3.66 2.33 -5.62
N ALA A 60 -4.13 1.96 -4.43
CA ALA A 60 -5.10 2.74 -3.67
C ALA A 60 -4.56 4.12 -3.24
N ILE A 61 -3.26 4.20 -2.93
CA ILE A 61 -2.60 5.46 -2.53
C ILE A 61 -2.31 6.36 -3.73
N LEU A 62 -1.91 5.77 -4.87
CA LEU A 62 -1.57 6.51 -6.09
C LEU A 62 -2.79 6.97 -6.89
N ILE A 63 -3.98 6.39 -6.67
CA ILE A 63 -5.23 6.84 -7.29
C ILE A 63 -5.92 7.83 -6.32
N PRO A 64 -5.78 9.16 -6.53
CA PRO A 64 -6.49 10.13 -5.73
C PRO A 64 -7.96 10.18 -6.18
N GLY A 65 -8.90 9.88 -5.30
CA GLY A 65 -10.31 10.13 -5.60
C GLY A 65 -11.30 9.03 -5.25
N PHE A 66 -11.00 8.13 -4.31
CA PHE A 66 -12.09 7.39 -3.68
C PHE A 66 -13.10 8.41 -3.12
N PRO A 67 -14.37 8.38 -3.58
CA PRO A 67 -15.39 9.29 -3.07
C PRO A 67 -15.51 9.01 -1.59
N ARG A 68 -15.08 9.99 -0.79
CA ARG A 68 -15.26 9.95 0.66
C ARG A 68 -16.76 9.79 0.88
N LEU A 69 -17.15 8.77 1.66
CA LEU A 69 -18.52 8.66 2.15
C LEU A 69 -18.74 9.89 3.02
N ASN A 70 -19.23 10.96 2.40
CA ASN A 70 -19.51 12.23 3.05
C ASN A 70 -20.84 12.01 3.77
N PRO A 71 -20.89 11.99 5.12
CA PRO A 71 -22.13 11.71 5.85
C PRO A 71 -23.21 12.78 5.63
N ASN A 72 -22.83 13.95 5.12
CA ASN A 72 -23.69 15.14 4.99
C ASN A 72 -24.56 15.19 3.72
N SER A 73 -24.46 14.22 2.80
CA SER A 73 -25.29 14.21 1.58
C SER A 73 -26.76 13.83 1.83
N ALA A 74 -27.13 13.40 3.04
CA ALA A 74 -28.49 12.99 3.41
C ALA A 74 -29.31 14.06 4.16
N GLN A 75 -28.79 15.28 4.35
CA GLN A 75 -29.46 16.33 5.14
C GLN A 75 -30.02 17.49 4.29
N VAL A 76 -30.01 17.37 2.95
CA VAL A 76 -30.45 18.43 2.01
C VAL A 76 -31.57 17.94 1.09
N ARG A 77 -32.43 17.03 1.56
CA ARG A 77 -33.65 16.62 0.84
C ARG A 77 -34.87 16.77 1.71
#